data_AF-A0A936MXA7-F1
#
_entry.id   AF-A0A936MXA7-F1
#
_cell.length_a   1.000
_cell.length_b   1.000
_cell.length_c   1.000
_cell.angle_alpha   90.00
_cell.angle_beta   90.00
_cell.angle_gamma   90.00
#
_symmetry.space_group_name_H-M   'P 1'
#
loop_
_entity.id
_entity.type
_entity.pdbx_description
1 polymer ?
#
loop_
_entity_poly.entity_id
_entity_poly.type
_entity_poly.pdbx_seq_one_letter_code
_entity_poly.pdbx_strand_id
1 'polypeptide(L)'
;METKAKMVYEAKMFVRLALLSSLGFVFYYAHLFFGVLDNVFVFKALAVTFLLATVPLPIIALNNKKLFPELKRSGKTVLAFASVLLLVHHFLMTFIFVLFLQGRSVF
;
A
#
# COMPACT_ATOMS: atom_id res chain seq x y z
N MET A 1 -17.89 15.71 -19.76
CA MET A 1 -18.41 15.12 -18.50
C MET A 1 -17.70 13.81 -18.26
N GLU A 2 -17.12 13.62 -17.08
CA GLU A 2 -16.59 12.31 -16.70
C GLU A 2 -17.77 11.38 -16.42
N THR A 3 -17.83 10.23 -17.10
CA THR A 3 -18.94 9.28 -16.97
C THR A 3 -18.93 8.66 -15.58
N LYS A 4 -20.11 8.57 -14.92
CA LYS A 4 -20.29 7.91 -13.60
C LYS A 4 -19.62 6.53 -13.52
N ALA A 5 -19.63 5.77 -14.62
CA ALA A 5 -18.96 4.48 -14.72
C ALA A 5 -17.43 4.54 -14.48
N LYS A 6 -16.75 5.58 -14.99
CA LYS A 6 -15.31 5.79 -14.79
C LYS A 6 -15.00 6.09 -13.33
N MET A 7 -15.78 6.95 -12.69
CA MET A 7 -15.63 7.27 -11.26
C MET A 7 -15.78 6.02 -10.37
N VAL A 8 -16.78 5.19 -10.64
CA VAL A 8 -17.00 3.94 -9.89
C VAL A 8 -15.86 2.96 -10.11
N TYR A 9 -15.36 2.84 -11.34
CA TYR A 9 -14.22 1.99 -11.65
C TYR A 9 -12.97 2.42 -10.87
N GLU A 10 -12.63 3.71 -10.87
CA GLU A 10 -11.48 4.23 -10.15
C GLU A 10 -11.61 4.08 -8.63
N ALA A 11 -12.82 4.30 -8.08
CA ALA A 11 -13.07 4.08 -6.65
C ALA A 11 -12.89 2.60 -6.27
N LYS A 12 -13.39 1.66 -7.08
CA LYS A 12 -13.17 0.22 -6.88
C LYS A 12 -11.69 -0.14 -6.95
N MET A 13 -10.97 0.43 -7.92
CA MET A 13 -9.53 0.22 -8.04
C MET A 13 -8.78 0.76 -6.82
N PHE A 14 -9.12 1.95 -6.36
CA PHE A 14 -8.55 2.53 -5.15
C PHE A 14 -8.76 1.63 -3.93
N VAL A 15 -9.99 1.15 -3.71
CA VAL A 15 -10.29 0.24 -2.59
C VAL A 15 -9.49 -1.06 -2.70
N ARG A 16 -9.38 -1.66 -3.88
CA ARG A 16 -8.58 -2.88 -4.10
C ARG A 16 -7.11 -2.66 -3.79
N LEU A 17 -6.55 -1.54 -4.25
CA LEU A 17 -5.16 -1.19 -3.98
C LEU A 17 -4.92 -0.89 -2.50
N ALA A 18 -5.88 -0.22 -1.84
CA ALA A 18 -5.81 0.04 -0.41
C ALA A 18 -5.80 -1.27 0.38
N LEU A 19 -6.68 -2.22 0.05
CA LEU A 19 -6.72 -3.54 0.67
C LEU A 19 -5.42 -4.33 0.43
N LEU A 20 -4.91 -4.35 -0.81
CA LEU A 20 -3.66 -5.02 -1.15
C LEU A 20 -2.47 -4.42 -0.38
N SER A 21 -2.42 -3.10 -0.28
CA SER A 21 -1.40 -2.38 0.45
C SER A 21 -1.49 -2.67 1.96
N SER A 22 -2.69 -2.66 2.54
CA SER A 22 -2.90 -3.10 3.93
C SER A 22 -2.49 -4.55 4.17
N LEU A 23 -2.71 -5.46 3.21
CA LEU A 23 -2.22 -6.84 3.31
C LEU A 23 -0.70 -6.89 3.34
N GLY A 24 -0.01 -6.08 2.53
CA GLY A 24 1.45 -6.00 2.58
C GLY A 24 1.97 -5.44 3.90
N PHE A 25 1.27 -4.46 4.51
CA PHE A 25 1.57 -3.99 5.87
C PHE A 25 1.47 -5.14 6.88
N VAL A 26 0.35 -5.87 6.89
CA VAL A 26 0.16 -7.02 7.80
C VAL A 26 1.23 -8.08 7.56
N PHE A 27 1.53 -8.38 6.30
CA PHE A 27 2.58 -9.32 5.91
C PHE A 27 3.95 -8.96 6.50
N TYR A 28 4.36 -7.70 6.42
CA TYR A 28 5.65 -7.27 6.96
C TYR A 28 5.76 -7.49 8.46
N TYR A 29 4.75 -7.10 9.22
CA TYR A 29 4.77 -7.26 10.68
C TYR A 29 4.60 -8.72 11.09
N ALA A 30 3.76 -9.48 10.38
CA ALA A 30 3.62 -10.90 10.63
C ALA A 30 4.96 -11.61 10.42
N HIS A 31 5.69 -11.30 9.35
CA HIS A 31 7.02 -11.85 9.11
C HIS A 31 8.06 -11.35 10.11
N LEU A 32 8.07 -10.06 10.45
CA LEU A 32 9.03 -9.47 11.40
C LEU A 32 8.96 -10.14 12.79
N PHE A 33 7.75 -10.42 13.27
CA PHE A 33 7.52 -10.97 14.62
C PHE A 33 7.43 -12.50 14.67
N PHE A 34 6.89 -13.15 13.63
CA PHE A 34 6.60 -14.59 13.66
C PHE A 34 7.39 -15.40 12.62
N GLY A 35 8.21 -14.76 11.79
CA GLY A 35 9.02 -15.48 10.80
C GLY A 35 8.19 -16.21 9.74
N VAL A 36 7.06 -15.63 9.31
CA VAL A 36 6.06 -16.27 8.40
C VAL A 36 6.62 -16.90 7.12
N LEU A 37 7.83 -16.52 6.68
CA LEU A 37 8.34 -16.87 5.35
C LEU A 37 9.86 -17.03 5.36
N ASP A 38 10.35 -18.26 5.55
CA ASP A 38 11.78 -18.55 5.67
C ASP A 38 12.58 -18.32 4.38
N ASN A 39 11.92 -18.40 3.22
CA ASN A 39 12.59 -18.20 1.94
C ASN A 39 12.80 -16.71 1.65
N VAL A 40 14.03 -16.26 1.87
CA VAL A 40 14.47 -14.87 1.70
C VAL A 40 14.19 -14.32 0.29
N PHE A 41 14.36 -15.13 -0.76
CA PHE A 41 14.13 -14.68 -2.13
C PHE A 41 12.64 -14.42 -2.38
N VAL A 42 11.78 -15.35 -1.93
CA VAL A 42 10.32 -15.21 -2.04
C VAL A 42 9.84 -14.02 -1.21
N PHE A 43 10.37 -13.86 0.01
CA PHE A 43 10.07 -12.71 0.85
C PHE A 43 10.41 -11.39 0.15
N LYS A 44 11.63 -11.25 -0.37
CA LYS A 44 12.08 -10.03 -1.06
C LYS A 44 11.25 -9.75 -2.32
N ALA A 45 10.91 -10.78 -3.10
CA ALA A 45 10.05 -10.64 -4.27
C ALA A 45 8.64 -10.13 -3.90
N LEU A 46 8.05 -10.66 -2.82
CA LEU A 46 6.76 -10.21 -2.31
C LEU A 46 6.82 -8.79 -1.76
N ALA A 47 7.86 -8.42 -1.02
CA ALA A 47 8.07 -7.07 -0.50
C ALA A 47 8.14 -6.04 -1.63
N VAL A 48 8.97 -6.30 -2.65
CA VAL A 48 9.06 -5.47 -3.85
C VAL A 48 7.72 -5.39 -4.58
N THR A 49 6.99 -6.51 -4.68
CA THR A 49 5.65 -6.54 -5.28
C THR A 49 4.67 -5.64 -4.53
N PHE A 50 4.62 -5.72 -3.20
CA PHE A 50 3.77 -4.85 -2.39
C PHE A 50 4.13 -3.37 -2.53
N LEU A 51 5.42 -3.05 -2.58
CA LEU A 51 5.89 -1.68 -2.84
C LEU A 51 5.37 -1.17 -4.19
N LEU A 52 5.67 -1.90 -5.27
CA LEU A 52 5.30 -1.48 -6.63
C LEU A 52 3.78 -1.40 -6.82
N ALA A 53 3.04 -2.38 -6.28
CA ALA A 53 1.57 -2.39 -6.36
C ALA A 53 0.93 -1.24 -5.58
N THR A 54 1.62 -0.69 -4.57
CA THR A 54 1.09 0.43 -3.76
C THR A 54 1.35 1.80 -4.39
N VAL A 55 2.32 1.93 -5.30
CA VAL A 55 2.67 3.22 -5.95
C VAL A 55 1.46 3.97 -6.54
N PRO A 56 0.50 3.31 -7.23
CA PRO A 56 -0.64 4.02 -7.81
C PRO A 56 -1.62 4.57 -6.76
N LEU A 57 -1.63 4.05 -5.53
CA LEU A 57 -2.59 4.41 -4.49
C LEU A 57 -2.56 5.91 -4.15
N PRO A 58 -1.41 6.52 -3.78
CA PRO A 58 -1.35 7.96 -3.54
C PRO A 58 -1.58 8.81 -4.78
N ILE A 59 -1.21 8.33 -5.97
CA ILE A 59 -1.46 9.02 -7.23
C ILE A 59 -2.97 9.17 -7.45
N ILE A 60 -3.72 8.09 -7.25
CA ILE A 60 -5.19 8.09 -7.37
C ILE A 60 -5.81 8.99 -6.30
N ALA A 61 -5.34 8.91 -5.04
CA ALA A 61 -5.86 9.73 -3.94
C ALA A 61 -5.68 11.24 -4.19
N LEU A 62 -4.52 11.65 -4.72
CA LEU A 62 -4.16 13.05 -4.96
C LEU A 62 -4.83 13.62 -6.22
N ASN A 63 -4.92 12.83 -7.29
CA ASN A 63 -5.39 13.32 -8.59
C ASN A 63 -6.92 13.29 -8.74
N ASN A 64 -7.61 12.32 -8.13
CA ASN A 64 -9.05 12.18 -8.31
C ASN A 64 -9.87 12.88 -7.21
N LYS A 65 -10.04 14.20 -7.35
CA LYS A 65 -10.86 15.03 -6.45
C LYS A 65 -12.31 14.54 -6.30
N LYS A 66 -12.80 13.72 -7.23
CA LYS A 66 -14.18 13.19 -7.27
C LYS A 66 -14.28 11.71 -6.88
N LEU A 67 -13.18 11.03 -6.53
CA LEU A 67 -13.18 9.60 -6.21
C LEU A 67 -14.23 9.24 -5.15
N PHE A 68 -14.34 10.09 -4.13
CA PHE A 68 -15.34 10.02 -3.08
C PHE A 68 -16.04 11.37 -2.96
N PRO A 69 -17.16 11.60 -3.67
CA PRO A 69 -17.83 12.90 -3.70
C PRO A 69 -18.43 13.29 -2.34
N GLU A 70 -18.84 12.30 -1.54
CA GLU A 70 -19.44 12.49 -0.21
C GLU A 70 -18.43 12.85 0.89
N LEU A 71 -17.14 12.66 0.64
CA LEU A 71 -16.08 12.99 1.59
C LEU A 71 -15.82 14.51 1.61
N LYS A 72 -15.85 15.09 2.82
CA LYS A 72 -15.42 16.48 3.06
C LYS A 72 -13.96 16.68 2.62
N ARG A 73 -13.56 17.94 2.38
CA ARG A 73 -12.19 18.30 1.98
C ARG A 73 -11.13 17.72 2.93
N SER A 74 -11.36 17.78 4.24
CA SER A 74 -10.47 17.19 5.25
C SER A 74 -10.32 15.67 5.09
N GLY A 75 -11.41 14.94 4.82
CA GLY A 75 -11.36 13.49 4.61
C GLY A 75 -10.57 13.10 3.37
N LYS A 76 -10.67 13.89 2.29
CA LYS A 76 -9.83 13.70 1.08
C LYS A 76 -8.36 13.95 1.37
N THR A 77 -8.03 14.96 2.17
CA THR A 77 -6.66 15.21 2.63
C THR A 77 -6.12 14.06 3.47
N VAL A 78 -6.91 13.53 4.41
CA VAL A 78 -6.51 12.38 5.23
C VAL A 78 -6.26 11.15 4.37
N LEU A 79 -7.13 10.85 3.41
CA LEU A 79 -6.93 9.73 2.48
C LEU A 79 -5.65 9.86 1.66
N ALA A 80 -5.39 11.05 1.11
CA ALA A 80 -4.16 11.34 0.39
C ALA A 80 -2.94 11.14 1.30
N PHE A 81 -2.95 11.72 2.50
CA PHE A 81 -1.84 11.59 3.44
C PHE A 81 -1.63 10.13 3.87
N ALA A 82 -2.69 9.41 4.22
CA ALA A 82 -2.63 8.00 4.60
C ALA A 82 -2.07 7.13 3.47
N SER A 83 -2.46 7.37 2.22
CA SER A 83 -1.93 6.64 1.06
C SER A 83 -0.44 6.91 0.81
N VAL A 84 0.03 8.15 1.03
CA VAL A 84 1.45 8.49 0.95
C VAL A 84 2.22 7.84 2.09
N LEU A 85 1.71 7.93 3.33
CA LEU A 85 2.33 7.32 4.50
C LEU A 85 2.46 5.81 4.34
N LEU A 86 1.43 5.17 3.78
CA LEU A 86 1.44 3.74 3.51
C LEU A 86 2.48 3.38 2.44
N LEU A 87 2.60 4.14 1.35
CA LEU A 87 3.66 3.95 0.37
C LEU A 87 5.06 4.11 1.00
N VAL A 88 5.27 5.14 1.82
CA VAL A 88 6.53 5.35 2.54
C VAL A 88 6.82 4.18 3.47
N HIS A 89 5.80 3.66 4.16
CA HIS A 89 5.94 2.46 4.98
C HIS A 89 6.37 1.25 4.15
N HIS A 90 5.73 0.99 3.00
CA HIS A 90 6.14 -0.11 2.12
C HIS A 90 7.57 0.06 1.62
N PHE A 91 7.96 1.28 1.26
CA PHE A 91 9.31 1.58 0.84
C PHE A 91 10.32 1.27 1.96
N LEU A 92 10.05 1.77 3.17
CA LEU A 92 10.94 1.58 4.32
C LEU A 92 11.04 0.10 4.72
N MET A 93 9.93 -0.64 4.81
CA MET A 93 9.97 -2.06 5.15
C MET A 93 10.71 -2.87 4.09
N THR A 94 10.44 -2.62 2.80
CA THR A 94 11.17 -3.28 1.70
C THR A 94 12.66 -2.98 1.80
N PHE A 95 13.04 -1.72 2.04
CA PHE A 95 14.44 -1.32 2.21
C PHE A 95 15.09 -2.03 3.40
N ILE A 96 14.43 -2.06 4.56
CA ILE A 96 14.90 -2.75 5.77
C ILE A 96 15.14 -4.24 5.48
N PHE A 97 14.18 -4.94 4.87
CA PHE A 97 14.32 -6.38 4.60
C PHE A 97 15.21 -6.71 3.41
N VAL A 98 15.42 -5.79 2.47
CA VAL A 98 16.34 -6.04 1.37
C VAL A 98 17.78 -5.85 1.82
N LEU A 99 18.04 -4.79 2.60
CA LEU A 99 19.41 -4.38 2.96
C LEU A 99 19.88 -4.86 4.34
N PHE A 100 19.01 -4.91 5.34
CA PHE A 100 19.42 -5.14 6.73
C PHE A 100 18.98 -6.49 7.28
N LEU A 101 17.71 -6.87 7.08
CA LEU A 101 17.16 -8.12 7.60
C LEU A 101 17.19 -9.20 6.51
N GLN A 102 17.96 -10.29 6.71
CA GLN A 102 17.99 -11.42 5.77
C GLN A 102 16.74 -12.32 5.85
N GLY A 103 15.55 -11.77 6.13
CA GLY A 103 14.30 -12.54 6.25
C GLY A 103 14.24 -13.46 7.48
N ARG A 104 14.98 -13.14 8.55
CA ARG A 104 14.86 -13.81 9.86
C ARG A 104 14.04 -12.94 10.81
N SER A 105 13.28 -13.58 11.70
CA SER A 105 12.58 -12.90 12.79
C SER A 105 13.58 -12.11 13.64
N VAL A 106 13.14 -10.99 14.20
CA VAL A 106 13.96 -10.18 15.10
C VAL A 106 14.10 -10.84 16.48
N PHE A 107 13.21 -11.80 16.79
CA PHE A 107 13.17 -12.58 18.02
C PHE A 107 13.37 -14.07 17.72
#